data_AF-A0AAE9B140-F1
#
_entry.id   AF-A0AAE9B140-F1
#
_cell.length_a   1.000
_cell.length_b   1.000
_cell.length_c   1.000
_cell.angle_alpha   90.00
_cell.angle_beta   90.00
_cell.angle_gamma   90.00
#
_symmetry.space_group_name_H-M   'P 1'
#
loop_
_entity.id
_entity.type
_entity.pdbx_description
1 polymer ?
#
loop_
_entity_poly.entity_id
_entity_poly.type
_entity_poly.pdbx_seq_one_letter_code
_entity_poly.pdbx_strand_id
1 'polypeptide(L)'
;MAETGITESDVRQLLVAVGVSPATAGRDLDRSFEELGMDSLARIEIASRVMERFGVEVEEDLTAQETPAGMRQLVNQRLTEATA
;
A
#
# COMPACT_ATOMS: atom_id res chain seq x y z
N MET A 1 -18.84 12.65 -5.70
CA MET A 1 -18.17 11.58 -6.45
C MET A 1 -17.53 10.71 -5.39
N ALA A 2 -17.98 9.46 -5.23
CA ALA A 2 -17.40 8.59 -4.20
C ALA A 2 -15.93 8.39 -4.55
N GLU A 3 -15.04 8.68 -3.61
CA GLU A 3 -13.63 8.32 -3.71
C GLU A 3 -13.56 6.79 -3.57
N THR A 4 -13.83 6.04 -4.64
CA THR A 4 -13.89 4.55 -4.64
C THR A 4 -12.50 3.92 -4.53
N GLY A 5 -11.53 4.62 -3.94
CA GLY A 5 -10.13 4.24 -3.91
C GLY A 5 -9.44 4.65 -2.62
N ILE A 6 -8.26 4.10 -2.41
CA ILE A 6 -7.39 4.44 -1.30
C ILE A 6 -6.62 5.72 -1.60
N THR A 7 -6.50 6.57 -0.59
CA THR A 7 -5.82 7.86 -0.69
C THR A 7 -4.34 7.73 -0.32
N GLU A 8 -3.56 8.78 -0.56
CA GLU A 8 -2.19 8.87 -0.04
C GLU A 8 -2.14 8.78 1.49
N SER A 9 -3.16 9.32 2.18
CA SER A 9 -3.26 9.23 3.62
C SER A 9 -3.43 7.79 4.08
N ASP A 10 -4.21 6.98 3.36
CA ASP A 10 -4.38 5.55 3.66
C ASP A 10 -3.06 4.78 3.50
N VAL A 11 -2.34 5.04 2.42
CA VAL A 11 -1.01 4.46 2.19
C VAL A 11 -0.05 4.82 3.33
N ARG A 12 -0.01 6.09 3.73
CA ARG A 12 0.82 6.55 4.85
C ARG A 12 0.45 5.85 6.15
N GLN A 13 -0.84 5.67 6.43
CA GLN A 13 -1.31 4.96 7.62
C GLN A 13 -0.89 3.49 7.60
N LEU A 14 -0.97 2.82 6.45
CA LEU A 14 -0.52 1.42 6.28
C LEU A 14 0.99 1.28 6.51
N LEU A 15 1.80 2.20 5.98
CA LEU A 15 3.25 2.23 6.21
C LEU A 15 3.58 2.41 7.70
N VAL A 16 2.94 3.37 8.36
CA VAL A 16 3.14 3.62 9.80
C VAL A 16 2.71 2.42 10.64
N ALA A 17 1.64 1.74 10.25
CA ALA A 17 1.13 0.55 10.91
C ALA A 17 2.12 -0.63 10.94
N VAL A 18 3.03 -0.71 9.96
CA VAL A 18 4.06 -1.75 9.89
C VAL A 18 5.44 -1.29 10.37
N GLY A 19 5.51 -0.10 10.98
CA GLY A 19 6.72 0.41 11.63
C GLY A 19 7.52 1.43 10.84
N VAL A 20 7.06 1.87 9.66
CA VAL A 20 7.70 2.96 8.92
C VAL A 20 7.44 4.28 9.66
N SER A 21 8.48 5.08 9.86
CA SER A 21 8.32 6.38 10.52
C SER A 21 7.40 7.31 9.72
N PRO A 22 6.49 8.07 10.36
CA PRO A 22 5.57 8.97 9.67
C PRO A 22 6.26 10.06 8.84
N ALA A 23 7.49 10.44 9.22
CA ALA A 23 8.31 11.35 8.44
C ALA A 23 8.72 10.76 7.08
N THR A 24 9.09 9.48 7.04
CA THR A 24 9.47 8.74 5.83
C THR A 24 8.24 8.45 4.97
N ALA A 25 7.17 7.95 5.59
CA ALA A 25 5.89 7.68 4.93
C ALA A 25 5.21 8.96 4.37
N GLY A 26 5.69 10.16 4.76
CA GLY A 26 5.23 11.44 4.26
C GLY A 26 6.03 12.02 3.09
N ARG A 27 7.22 11.50 2.78
CA ARG A 27 8.10 12.06 1.74
C ARG A 27 8.55 11.06 0.69
N ASP A 28 8.61 9.78 1.04
CA ASP A 28 9.32 8.77 0.24
C ASP A 28 8.37 7.69 -0.33
N LEU A 29 7.19 8.10 -0.81
CA LEU A 29 6.19 7.17 -1.37
C LEU A 29 6.54 6.61 -2.76
N ASP A 30 7.49 7.24 -3.45
CA ASP A 30 8.02 6.81 -4.74
C ASP A 30 9.21 5.85 -4.60
N ARG A 31 9.73 5.68 -3.38
CA ARG A 31 10.82 4.74 -3.11
C ARG A 31 10.29 3.32 -2.97
N SER A 32 11.12 2.36 -3.36
CA SER A 32 10.78 0.95 -3.21
C SER A 32 10.69 0.57 -1.73
N PHE A 33 9.89 -0.45 -1.39
CA PHE A 33 9.79 -0.94 -0.02
C PHE A 33 11.16 -1.35 0.56
N GLU A 34 12.05 -1.90 -0.26
CA GLU A 34 13.44 -2.18 0.13
C GLU A 34 14.21 -0.93 0.56
N GLU A 35 14.10 0.17 -0.20
CA GLU A 35 14.74 1.45 0.12
C GLU A 35 14.15 2.12 1.37
N LEU A 36 12.89 1.80 1.69
CA LEU A 36 12.21 2.22 2.92
C LEU A 36 12.61 1.37 4.14
N GLY A 37 13.43 0.33 3.93
CA GLY A 37 13.83 -0.62 4.98
C GLY A 37 12.69 -1.56 5.39
N MET A 38 11.75 -1.82 4.48
CA MET A 38 10.63 -2.73 4.73
C MET A 38 11.00 -4.18 4.42
N ASP A 39 10.93 -5.02 5.45
CA ASP A 39 11.12 -6.46 5.31
C ASP A 39 9.91 -7.15 4.65
N SER A 40 10.08 -8.43 4.31
CA SER A 40 9.00 -9.26 3.74
C SER A 40 7.78 -9.35 4.64
N LEU A 41 7.97 -9.43 5.97
CA LEU A 41 6.85 -9.51 6.92
C LEU A 41 6.01 -8.23 6.89
N ALA A 42 6.65 -7.05 6.82
CA ALA A 42 5.93 -5.79 6.74
C ALA A 42 5.10 -5.70 5.44
N ARG A 43 5.61 -6.22 4.31
CA ARG A 43 4.85 -6.26 3.04
C ARG A 43 3.63 -7.17 3.13
N ILE A 44 3.77 -8.36 3.73
CA ILE A 44 2.66 -9.29 3.98
C ILE A 44 1.61 -8.65 4.89
N GLU A 45 2.03 -7.99 5.97
CA GLU A 45 1.13 -7.28 6.87
C GLU A 45 0.36 -6.15 6.18
N ILE A 46 1.01 -5.40 5.28
CA ILE A 46 0.32 -4.40 4.46
C ILE A 46 -0.71 -5.08 3.55
N ALA A 47 -0.34 -6.15 2.84
CA ALA A 47 -1.25 -6.86 1.94
C ALA A 47 -2.48 -7.38 2.69
N SER A 48 -2.27 -8.00 3.86
CA SER A 48 -3.35 -8.49 4.73
C SER A 48 -4.30 -7.36 5.12
N ARG A 49 -3.76 -6.22 5.58
CA ARG A 49 -4.59 -5.05 5.96
C ARG A 49 -5.35 -4.45 4.78
N VAL A 50 -4.76 -4.46 3.58
CA VAL A 50 -5.44 -4.02 2.35
C VAL A 50 -6.61 -4.95 2.03
N MET A 51 -6.40 -6.26 2.12
CA MET A 51 -7.46 -7.25 1.92
C MET A 51 -8.58 -7.10 2.97
N GLU A 52 -8.24 -6.97 4.25
CA GLU A 52 -9.24 -6.83 5.33
C GLU A 52 -10.05 -5.53 5.21
N ARG A 53 -9.41 -4.42 4.83
CA ARG A 53 -10.04 -3.09 4.80
C ARG A 53 -10.77 -2.79 3.50
N PHE A 54 -10.25 -3.29 2.37
CA PHE A 54 -10.72 -2.92 1.03
C PHE A 54 -11.20 -4.12 0.20
N GLY A 55 -11.00 -5.36 0.68
CA GLY A 55 -11.38 -6.56 -0.06
C GLY A 55 -10.51 -6.83 -1.29
N VAL A 56 -9.29 -6.28 -1.33
CA VAL A 56 -8.37 -6.42 -2.47
C VAL A 56 -7.16 -7.26 -2.08
N GLU A 57 -6.92 -8.32 -2.83
CA GLU A 57 -5.71 -9.14 -2.73
C GLU A 57 -4.58 -8.50 -3.56
N VAL A 58 -3.47 -8.18 -2.89
CA VAL A 58 -2.29 -7.53 -3.51
C VAL A 58 -0.96 -8.17 -3.09
N GLU A 59 -0.99 -9.25 -2.29
CA GLU A 59 0.22 -9.82 -1.70
C GLU A 59 1.26 -10.22 -2.76
N GLU A 60 0.81 -10.86 -3.84
CA GLU A 60 1.68 -11.32 -4.94
C GLU A 60 2.33 -10.16 -5.70
N ASP A 61 1.69 -8.99 -5.72
CA ASP A 61 2.17 -7.79 -6.40
C ASP A 61 3.12 -6.94 -5.50
N LEU A 62 3.06 -7.09 -4.17
CA LEU A 62 3.90 -6.34 -3.22
C LEU A 62 5.32 -6.91 -3.09
N THR A 63 6.09 -6.78 -4.17
CA THR A 63 7.51 -7.14 -4.19
C THR A 63 8.38 -6.12 -3.44
N ALA A 64 9.64 -6.46 -3.14
CA ALA A 64 10.56 -5.54 -2.45
C ALA A 64 10.89 -4.28 -3.28
N GLN A 65 10.85 -4.42 -4.60
CA GLN A 65 11.10 -3.34 -5.56
C GLN A 65 9.87 -2.46 -5.79
N GLU A 66 8.71 -2.91 -5.32
CA GLU A 66 7.47 -2.16 -5.49
C GLU A 66 7.42 -0.94 -4.56
N THR A 67 6.65 0.07 -4.94
CA THR A 67 6.57 1.35 -4.25
C THR A 67 5.21 1.52 -3.55
N PRO A 68 5.13 2.30 -2.46
CA PRO A 68 3.85 2.67 -1.86
C PRO A 68 2.89 3.37 -2.83
N ALA A 69 3.42 4.19 -3.75
CA ALA A 69 2.63 4.84 -4.79
C ALA A 69 2.10 3.82 -5.83
N GLY A 70 2.92 2.85 -6.22
CA GLY A 70 2.56 1.74 -7.12
C GLY A 70 1.49 0.85 -6.49
N MET A 71 1.65 0.46 -5.23
CA MET A 71 0.62 -0.24 -4.46
C MET A 71 -0.70 0.54 -4.46
N ARG A 72 -0.68 1.87 -4.24
CA ARG A 72 -1.88 2.69 -4.28
C ARG A 72 -2.62 2.56 -5.61
N GLN A 73 -1.87 2.62 -6.70
CA GLN A 73 -2.41 2.49 -8.04
C GLN A 73 -3.02 1.10 -8.25
N LEU A 74 -2.29 0.06 -7.88
CA LEU A 74 -2.74 -1.33 -7.96
C LEU A 74 -4.07 -1.54 -7.24
N VAL A 75 -4.17 -1.11 -5.97
CA VAL A 75 -5.39 -1.24 -5.18
C VAL A 75 -6.56 -0.49 -5.84
N ASN A 76 -6.33 0.72 -6.31
CA ASN A 76 -7.37 1.52 -6.98
C ASN A 76 -7.84 0.91 -8.30
N GLN A 77 -6.93 0.28 -9.06
CA GLN A 77 -7.28 -0.44 -10.28
C GLN A 77 -8.20 -1.62 -9.94
N ARG A 78 -7.81 -2.46 -8.99
CA ARG A 78 -8.59 -3.64 -8.57
C ARG A 78 -9.97 -3.26 -8.01
N LEU A 79 -10.04 -2.19 -7.21
CA LEU A 79 -11.31 -1.66 -6.69
C LEU A 79 -12.24 -1.21 -7.82
N THR A 80 -11.69 -0.55 -8.84
CA THR A 80 -12.47 -0.12 -10.00
C THR A 80 -13.00 -1.34 -10.76
N GLU A 81 -12.15 -2.34 -11.01
CA GLU A 81 -12.51 -3.59 -11.69
C GLU A 81 -13.57 -4.40 -10.94
N ALA A 82 -13.54 -4.42 -9.61
CA ALA A 82 -14.53 -5.12 -8.79
C ALA A 82 -15.92 -4.44 -8.79
N THR A 83 -15.98 -3.15 -9.13
CA THR A 83 -17.24 -2.36 -9.16
C THR A 83 -17.83 -2.18 -10.56
N ALA A 84 -17.12 -2.61 -11.60
CA ALA A 84 -17.54 -2.56 -13.00
C ALA A 84 -18.43 -3.76 -13.38
#